data_AF-A0A836PL56-F1
#
_entry.id   AF-A0A836PL56-F1
#
_cell.length_a   1.000
_cell.length_b   1.000
_cell.length_c   1.000
_cell.angle_alpha   90.00
_cell.angle_beta   90.00
_cell.angle_gamma   90.00
#
_symmetry.space_group_name_H-M   'P 1'
#
loop_
_entity.id
_entity.type
_entity.pdbx_description
1 polymer ?
#
loop_
_entity_poly.entity_id
_entity_poly.type
_entity_poly.pdbx_seq_one_letter_code
_entity_poly.pdbx_strand_id
1 'polypeptide(L)'
;MAINATIHKVSLNIADIDRHYYQNHELTIAQHPSETDFRFMIRLSAFIVNASERLCFTKGLGNHEEPELWQKNPTDEIELWIDLGQPDAKRIRKACSHANKVIIYTYHER
;
A
#
# COMPACT_ATOMS: atom_id res chain seq x y z
N MET A 1 5.89 -10.64 23.86
CA MET A 1 5.24 -9.31 23.96
C MET A 1 5.36 -8.66 22.60
N ALA A 2 4.26 -8.21 22.00
CA ALA A 2 4.29 -7.57 20.69
C ALA A 2 5.10 -6.27 20.81
N ILE A 3 6.10 -6.09 19.96
CA ILE A 3 6.80 -4.81 19.85
C ILE A 3 5.78 -3.82 19.27
N ASN A 4 5.57 -2.70 19.97
CA ASN A 4 4.54 -1.73 19.59
C ASN A 4 4.88 -1.10 18.23
N ALA A 5 3.92 -1.09 17.30
CA ALA A 5 4.03 -0.36 16.06
C ALA A 5 4.08 1.16 16.33
N THR A 6 4.85 1.90 15.52
CA THR A 6 4.84 3.37 15.54
C THR A 6 3.67 3.87 14.70
N ILE A 7 2.88 4.82 15.22
CA ILE A 7 1.75 5.40 14.49
C ILE A 7 2.16 6.74 13.88
N HIS A 8 2.05 6.84 12.55
CA HIS A 8 2.27 8.07 11.80
C HIS A 8 0.94 8.70 11.39
N LYS A 9 0.81 10.01 11.59
CA LYS A 9 -0.29 10.81 11.05
C LYS A 9 0.25 11.62 9.88
N VAL A 10 -0.34 11.44 8.70
CA VAL A 10 0.14 12.06 7.46
C VAL A 10 -1.00 12.81 6.80
N SER A 11 -0.84 14.12 6.66
CA SER A 11 -1.75 14.97 5.89
C SER A 11 -1.18 15.17 4.49
N LEU A 12 -1.89 14.68 3.46
CA LEU A 12 -1.50 14.80 2.06
C LEU A 12 -2.47 15.71 1.32
N ASN A 13 -1.92 16.67 0.57
CA ASN A 13 -2.64 17.37 -0.48
C ASN A 13 -2.08 16.88 -1.82
N ILE A 14 -2.92 16.23 -2.62
CA ILE A 14 -2.52 15.65 -3.91
C ILE A 14 -3.15 16.49 -5.01
N ALA A 15 -2.32 16.97 -5.93
CA ALA A 15 -2.71 17.64 -7.17
C ALA A 15 -2.12 16.89 -8.37
N ASP A 16 -2.83 15.87 -8.83
CA ASP A 16 -2.45 15.04 -9.97
C ASP A 16 -3.21 15.51 -11.22
N ILE A 17 -2.50 16.22 -12.09
CA ILE A 17 -3.06 16.84 -13.30
C ILE A 17 -3.42 15.78 -14.33
N ASP A 18 -2.62 14.71 -14.46
CA ASP A 18 -2.83 13.65 -15.45
C ASP A 18 -4.15 12.93 -15.18
N ARG A 19 -4.44 12.65 -13.91
CA ARG A 19 -5.68 11.98 -13.47
C ARG A 19 -6.81 12.94 -13.11
N HIS A 20 -6.56 14.25 -13.16
CA HIS A 20 -7.47 15.29 -12.65
C HIS A 20 -7.90 15.02 -11.19
N TYR A 21 -6.97 14.52 -10.38
CA TYR A 21 -7.23 14.10 -9.01
C TYR A 21 -6.67 15.13 -8.02
N TYR A 22 -7.58 15.90 -7.42
CA TYR A 22 -7.27 16.97 -6.47
C TYR A 22 -7.95 16.66 -5.14
N GLN A 23 -7.22 16.05 -4.21
CA GLN A 23 -7.80 15.56 -2.97
C GLN A 23 -6.89 15.74 -1.77
N ASN A 24 -7.52 15.89 -0.61
CA ASN A 24 -6.86 15.88 0.69
C ASN A 24 -7.05 14.52 1.36
N HIS A 25 -5.98 13.94 1.89
CA HIS A 25 -6.01 12.69 2.64
C HIS A 25 -5.41 12.88 4.02
N GLU A 26 -6.19 12.60 5.05
CA GLU A 26 -5.71 12.54 6.44
C GLU A 26 -5.52 11.07 6.83
N LEU A 27 -4.28 10.60 6.76
CA LEU A 27 -3.93 9.19 6.92
C LEU A 27 -3.40 8.92 8.33
N THR A 28 -3.81 7.78 8.91
CA THR A 28 -3.20 7.23 10.12
C THR A 28 -2.61 5.87 9.78
N ILE A 29 -1.29 5.77 9.75
CA ILE A 29 -0.57 4.60 9.24
C ILE A 29 0.25 3.99 10.38
N ALA A 30 0.08 2.70 10.60
CA ALA A 30 0.94 1.94 11.50
C ALA A 30 2.20 1.48 10.74
N GLN A 31 3.37 1.79 11.30
CA GLN A 31 4.67 1.27 10.89
C GLN A 31 5.03 0.07 11.77
N HIS A 32 5.15 -1.10 11.15
CA HIS A 32 5.56 -2.31 11.87
C HIS A 32 7.01 -2.14 12.37
N PRO A 33 7.41 -2.70 13.53
CA PRO A 33 8.79 -2.54 14.05
C PRO A 33 9.90 -3.04 13.12
N SER A 34 9.57 -3.95 12.19
CA SER A 34 10.49 -4.45 11.16
C SER A 34 10.42 -3.65 9.84
N GLU A 35 9.55 -2.65 9.74
CA GLU A 35 9.46 -1.77 8.57
C GLU A 35 10.45 -0.62 8.72
N THR A 36 11.38 -0.50 7.78
CA THR A 36 12.32 0.63 7.72
C THR A 36 11.58 1.92 7.34
N ASP A 37 12.11 3.07 7.75
CA ASP A 37 11.56 4.38 7.35
C ASP A 37 11.56 4.53 5.82
N PHE A 38 12.57 3.99 5.15
CA PHE A 38 12.63 3.97 3.70
C PHE A 38 11.47 3.16 3.10
N ARG A 39 11.22 1.92 3.56
CA ARG A 39 10.07 1.14 3.11
C ARG A 39 8.74 1.84 3.41
N PHE A 40 8.59 2.45 4.58
CA PHE A 40 7.42 3.23 4.93
C PHE A 40 7.18 4.37 3.93
N MET A 41 8.23 5.11 3.56
CA MET A 41 8.13 6.18 2.56
C MET A 41 7.82 5.67 1.15
N ILE A 42 8.32 4.48 0.77
CA ILE A 42 7.92 3.82 -0.48
C ILE A 42 6.44 3.45 -0.45
N ARG A 43 5.93 2.92 0.68
CA ARG A 43 4.52 2.57 0.87
C ARG A 43 3.61 3.80 0.78
N LEU A 44 4.01 4.90 1.40
CA LEU A 44 3.33 6.19 1.29
C LEU A 44 3.36 6.73 -0.15
N SER A 45 4.49 6.62 -0.84
CA SER A 45 4.62 7.04 -2.25
C SER A 45 3.73 6.21 -3.17
N ALA A 46 3.62 4.90 -2.93
CA ALA A 46 2.72 4.02 -3.65
C ALA A 46 1.24 4.40 -3.45
N PHE A 47 0.87 4.86 -2.24
CA PHE A 47 -0.45 5.46 -2.02
C PHE A 47 -0.64 6.71 -2.88
N ILE A 48 0.29 7.67 -2.82
CA ILE A 48 0.18 8.95 -3.54
C ILE A 48 0.00 8.75 -5.04
N VAL A 49 0.83 7.89 -5.66
CA VAL A 49 0.78 7.62 -7.10
C VAL A 49 -0.53 6.92 -7.53
N ASN A 50 -1.15 6.15 -6.63
CA ASN A 50 -2.40 5.44 -6.90
C ASN A 50 -3.61 6.04 -6.18
N ALA A 51 -3.50 7.28 -5.69
CA ALA A 51 -4.43 7.82 -4.71
C ALA A 51 -5.88 7.76 -5.18
N SER A 52 -6.74 7.35 -4.25
CA SER A 52 -8.17 7.14 -4.45
C SER A 52 -8.82 7.13 -3.07
N GLU A 53 -10.08 7.53 -3.00
CA GLU A 53 -10.85 7.54 -1.74
C GLU A 53 -11.06 6.13 -1.16
N ARG A 54 -10.96 5.09 -2.00
CA ARG A 54 -11.13 3.68 -1.61
C ARG A 54 -9.82 2.92 -1.44
N LEU A 55 -8.66 3.56 -1.71
CA LEU A 55 -7.36 2.93 -1.50
C LEU A 55 -7.04 2.93 -0.01
N CYS A 56 -6.71 1.77 0.54
CA CYS A 56 -6.44 1.61 1.96
C CYS A 56 -5.11 0.88 2.20
N PHE A 57 -4.38 1.31 3.23
CA PHE A 57 -3.28 0.53 3.79
C PHE A 57 -3.84 -0.70 4.50
N THR A 58 -3.12 -1.81 4.42
CA THR A 58 -3.45 -3.00 5.19
C THR A 58 -2.42 -3.21 6.31
N LYS A 59 -2.49 -4.34 7.01
CA LYS A 59 -1.44 -4.74 7.95
C LYS A 59 -0.11 -5.02 7.24
N GLY A 60 -0.12 -5.39 5.96
CA GLY A 60 1.06 -5.58 5.13
C GLY A 60 2.07 -6.54 5.74
N LEU A 61 3.34 -6.10 5.82
CA LEU A 61 4.47 -6.77 6.46
C LEU A 61 4.06 -7.65 7.66
N GLY A 62 4.24 -8.96 7.52
CA GLY A 62 3.89 -9.96 8.53
C GLY A 62 2.61 -10.74 8.22
N ASN A 63 1.84 -10.35 7.18
CA ASN A 63 0.68 -11.10 6.69
C ASN A 63 0.80 -11.43 5.20
N HIS A 64 0.89 -12.70 4.86
CA HIS A 64 0.92 -13.17 3.46
C HIS A 64 -0.46 -13.23 2.79
N GLU A 65 -1.54 -12.89 3.50
CA GLU A 65 -2.90 -12.82 2.97
C GLU A 65 -3.25 -11.45 2.41
N GLU A 66 -2.67 -10.37 2.92
CA GLU A 66 -3.01 -9.00 2.52
C GLU A 66 -1.85 -8.34 1.73
N PRO A 67 -2.13 -7.47 0.75
CA PRO A 67 -1.14 -6.60 0.10
C PRO A 67 -0.62 -5.51 1.04
N GLU A 68 0.34 -4.70 0.62
CA GLU A 68 0.67 -3.48 1.38
C GLU A 68 -0.46 -2.44 1.30
N LEU A 69 -1.08 -2.32 0.12
CA LEU A 69 -2.29 -1.52 -0.10
C LEU A 69 -3.25 -2.23 -1.03
N TRP A 70 -4.54 -1.95 -0.87
CA TRP A 70 -5.55 -2.37 -1.84
C TRP A 70 -6.68 -1.37 -2.02
N GLN A 71 -7.33 -1.45 -3.16
CA GLN A 71 -8.63 -0.85 -3.39
C GLN A 71 -9.64 -1.95 -3.62
N LYS A 72 -10.75 -1.90 -2.88
CA LYS A 72 -11.86 -2.81 -3.07
C LYS A 72 -13.11 -2.10 -3.58
N ASN A 73 -13.95 -2.83 -4.27
CA ASN A 73 -15.28 -2.37 -4.65
C ASN A 73 -16.30 -2.55 -3.52
N PRO A 74 -17.53 -2.00 -3.66
CA PRO A 74 -18.57 -2.14 -2.64
C PRO A 74 -18.99 -3.60 -2.38
N THR A 75 -18.65 -4.55 -3.27
CA THR A 75 -18.89 -5.99 -3.10
C THR A 75 -17.67 -6.75 -2.56
N ASP A 76 -16.67 -6.02 -2.04
CA ASP A 76 -15.42 -6.54 -1.46
C ASP A 76 -14.46 -7.23 -2.46
N GLU A 77 -14.69 -7.10 -3.77
CA GLU A 77 -13.75 -7.56 -4.79
C GLU A 77 -12.55 -6.61 -4.87
N ILE A 78 -11.35 -7.16 -5.04
CA ILE A 78 -10.11 -6.37 -5.07
C ILE A 78 -9.90 -5.83 -6.50
N GLU A 79 -10.11 -4.53 -6.66
CA GLU A 79 -9.85 -3.84 -7.93
C GLU A 79 -8.35 -3.60 -8.14
N LEU A 80 -7.62 -3.26 -7.06
CA LEU A 80 -6.19 -2.97 -7.09
C LEU A 80 -5.48 -3.61 -5.91
N TRP A 81 -4.39 -4.30 -6.19
CA TRP A 81 -3.47 -4.91 -5.24
C TRP A 81 -2.08 -4.31 -5.41
N ILE A 82 -1.48 -3.81 -4.32
CA ILE A 82 -0.14 -3.21 -4.34
C ILE A 82 0.78 -3.94 -3.37
N ASP A 83 1.86 -4.52 -3.90
CA ASP A 83 2.96 -5.08 -3.12
C ASP A 83 4.24 -4.25 -3.29
N LEU A 84 5.14 -4.35 -2.32
CA LEU A 84 6.41 -3.62 -2.31
C LEU A 84 7.59 -4.56 -2.10
N GLY A 85 8.73 -4.25 -2.73
CA GLY A 85 9.98 -5.01 -2.64
C GLY A 85 10.11 -6.04 -3.75
N GLN A 86 10.62 -7.23 -3.42
CA GLN A 86 10.91 -8.29 -4.39
C GLN A 86 10.11 -9.57 -4.05
N PRO A 87 8.79 -9.59 -4.29
CA PRO A 87 7.96 -10.75 -3.99
C PRO A 87 8.36 -11.96 -4.87
N ASP A 88 8.24 -13.16 -4.30
CA ASP A 88 8.48 -14.39 -5.05
C ASP A 88 7.36 -14.65 -6.08
N ALA A 89 7.62 -15.56 -7.02
CA ALA A 89 6.65 -15.93 -8.05
C ALA A 89 5.32 -16.47 -7.47
N LYS A 90 5.36 -17.07 -6.28
CA LYS A 90 4.18 -17.62 -5.61
C LYS A 90 3.26 -16.49 -5.14
N ARG A 91 3.82 -15.45 -4.51
CA ARG A 91 3.11 -14.24 -4.08
C ARG A 91 2.55 -13.47 -5.25
N ILE A 92 3.33 -13.31 -6.33
CA ILE A 92 2.85 -12.63 -7.54
C ILE A 92 1.65 -13.39 -8.14
N ARG A 93 1.75 -14.71 -8.28
CA ARG A 93 0.64 -15.53 -8.79
C ARG A 93 -0.61 -15.40 -7.93
N LYS A 94 -0.45 -15.40 -6.60
CA LYS A 94 -1.56 -15.19 -5.65
C LYS A 94 -2.20 -13.81 -5.84
N ALA A 95 -1.42 -12.75 -5.88
CA ALA A 95 -1.94 -11.39 -6.08
C ALA A 95 -2.78 -11.31 -7.37
N CYS A 96 -2.24 -11.84 -8.48
CA CYS A 96 -2.92 -11.83 -9.78
C CYS A 96 -4.20 -12.67 -9.82
N SER A 97 -4.34 -13.68 -8.95
CA SER A 97 -5.57 -14.48 -8.88
C SER A 97 -6.66 -13.84 -8.03
N HIS A 98 -6.33 -12.84 -7.20
CA HIS A 98 -7.27 -12.23 -6.25
C HIS A 98 -7.70 -10.81 -6.66
N ALA A 99 -7.00 -10.17 -7.60
CA ALA A 99 -7.22 -8.78 -7.95
C ALA A 99 -7.26 -8.52 -9.46
N ASN A 100 -8.04 -7.52 -9.86
CA ASN A 100 -8.16 -7.12 -11.27
C ASN A 100 -6.88 -6.44 -11.79
N LYS A 101 -6.16 -5.72 -10.91
CA LYS A 101 -4.89 -5.08 -11.22
C LYS A 101 -3.90 -5.31 -10.09
N VAL A 102 -2.68 -5.70 -10.44
CA VAL A 102 -1.56 -5.86 -9.50
C VAL A 102 -0.45 -4.90 -9.88
N ILE A 103 0.06 -4.14 -8.91
CA ILE A 103 1.23 -3.28 -9.04
C ILE A 103 2.27 -3.71 -8.02
N ILE A 104 3.52 -3.83 -8.45
CA ILE A 104 4.65 -4.17 -7.57
C ILE A 104 5.67 -3.04 -7.65
N TYR A 105 5.87 -2.31 -6.55
CA TYR A 105 6.93 -1.32 -6.45
C TYR A 105 8.20 -1.99 -5.96
N THR A 106 9.06 -2.33 -6.91
CA THR A 106 10.36 -2.92 -6.61
C THR A 106 11.34 -1.86 -6.13
N TYR A 107 12.12 -2.23 -5.12
CA TYR A 107 13.21 -1.41 -4.61
C TYR A 107 14.26 -2.32 -3.96
N HIS A 108 15.45 -1.76 -3.71
CA HIS A 108 16.53 -2.43 -3.00
C HIS A 108 17.26 -1.39 -2.16
N GLU A 109 17.38 -1.60 -0.85
CA GLU A 109 18.31 -0.82 -0.02
C GLU A 109 19.72 -1.35 -0.33
N ARG A 110 20.59 -0.50 -0.89
CA ARG A 110 21.97 -0.89 -1.22
C ARG A 110 22.80 -1.13 0.03
#